data_AF-A0A7S3T162-F1
#
_entry.id   AF-A0A7S3T162-F1
#
_cell.length_a   1.000
_cell.length_b   1.000
_cell.length_c   1.000
_cell.angle_alpha   90.00
_cell.angle_beta   90.00
_cell.angle_gamma   90.00
#
_symmetry.space_group_name_H-M   'P 1'
#
loop_
_entity.id
_entity.type
_entity.pdbx_description
1 polymer ?
#
loop_
_entity_poly.entity_id
_entity_poly.type
_entity_poly.pdbx_seq_one_letter_code
_entity_poly.pdbx_strand_id
1 'polypeptide(L)'
;SSGTGCRAIAALLYLNDVPSGGETVFMRPQPVEVRPARGRLLLFPAGLGFVHAGAPPHSAAKYVASNFLSSCGEPPVEAAHFFPPLPLLNASRVHELRTRWATPPHAVRAGGGGFLRLEEAAAAAAGGENG
;
A
#
# COMPACT_ATOMS: atom_id res chain seq x y z
N SER A 1 -12.92 20.14 -8.63
CA SER A 1 -11.76 20.71 -7.92
C SER A 1 -10.98 19.55 -7.32
N SER A 2 -9.72 19.38 -7.72
CA SER A 2 -8.89 18.23 -7.37
C SER A 2 -8.45 18.27 -5.90
N GLY A 3 -8.97 17.35 -5.08
CA GLY A 3 -8.34 16.59 -3.97
C GLY A 3 -7.57 17.27 -2.82
N THR A 4 -7.10 18.50 -2.93
CA THR A 4 -6.09 19.03 -2.00
C THR A 4 -6.69 19.79 -0.81
N GLY A 5 -7.90 20.35 -0.95
CA GLY A 5 -8.48 21.28 0.03
C GLY A 5 -9.19 20.66 1.23
N CYS A 6 -9.36 19.34 1.28
CA CYS A 6 -10.29 18.72 2.24
C CYS A 6 -9.64 17.86 3.32
N ARG A 7 -8.31 17.78 3.40
CA ARG A 7 -7.64 16.97 4.43
C ARG A 7 -7.88 17.61 5.78
N ALA A 8 -8.72 17.00 6.61
CA ALA A 8 -9.06 17.50 7.93
C ALA A 8 -8.08 16.97 8.98
N ILE A 9 -7.82 15.66 8.96
CA ILE A 9 -6.95 14.96 9.91
C ILE A 9 -5.89 14.16 9.14
N ALA A 10 -4.64 14.26 9.59
CA ALA A 10 -3.58 13.34 9.22
C ALA A 10 -3.49 12.22 10.25
N ALA A 11 -3.28 11.00 9.77
CA ALA A 11 -3.14 9.80 10.59
C ALA A 11 -1.83 9.09 10.25
N LEU A 12 -1.03 8.77 11.28
CA LEU A 12 0.21 8.01 11.16
C LEU A 12 0.15 6.80 12.09
N LEU A 13 0.14 5.60 11.51
CA LEU A 13 0.25 4.33 12.26
C LEU A 13 1.70 3.85 12.21
N TYR A 14 2.33 3.74 13.37
CA TYR A 14 3.68 3.18 13.49
C TYR A 14 3.62 1.65 13.43
N LEU A 15 4.28 1.05 12.44
CA LEU A 15 4.23 -0.39 12.18
C LEU A 15 5.26 -1.18 12.99
N ASN A 16 6.25 -0.51 13.55
CA ASN A 16 7.29 -1.08 14.41
C ASN A 16 7.79 -0.08 15.46
N ASP A 17 8.52 -0.59 16.44
CA ASP A 17 9.24 0.22 17.43
C ASP A 17 10.57 0.73 16.86
N VAL A 18 10.93 1.98 17.20
CA VAL A 18 12.28 2.52 16.96
C VAL A 18 12.86 2.96 18.31
N PRO A 19 13.84 2.22 18.86
CA PRO A 19 14.43 2.53 20.16
C PRO A 19 15.17 3.87 20.30
N SER A 20 15.64 4.47 19.21
CA SER A 20 16.32 5.77 19.22
C SER A 20 16.16 6.47 17.86
N GLY A 21 15.80 7.75 17.89
CA GLY A 21 15.48 8.53 16.71
C GLY A 21 14.11 8.18 16.11
N GLY A 22 13.82 8.76 14.94
CA GLY A 22 12.60 8.44 14.21
C GLY A 22 11.34 9.10 14.78
N GLU A 23 11.46 10.08 15.66
CA GLU A 23 10.35 10.82 16.23
C GLU A 23 9.56 11.56 15.13
N THR A 24 8.28 11.78 15.37
CA THR A 24 7.49 12.78 14.63
C THR A 24 7.51 14.07 15.45
N VAL A 25 8.12 15.11 14.90
CA VAL A 25 8.40 16.38 15.59
C VAL A 25 7.44 17.44 15.08
N PHE A 26 6.64 18.03 15.97
CA PHE A 26 5.78 19.18 15.65
C PHE A 26 6.55 20.49 15.88
N MET A 27 6.67 21.29 14.81
CA MET A 27 7.38 22.56 14.81
C MET A 27 6.52 23.64 15.46
N ARG A 28 6.83 23.95 16.72
CA ARG A 28 6.25 25.04 17.52
C ARG A 28 7.37 25.68 18.34
N PRO A 29 7.16 26.86 18.97
CA PRO A 29 8.19 27.50 19.80
C PRO A 29 8.81 26.57 20.84
N GLN A 30 8.02 25.64 21.38
CA GLN A 30 8.48 24.47 22.10
C GLN A 30 8.13 23.23 21.26
N PRO A 31 9.11 22.56 20.64
CA PRO A 31 8.87 21.37 19.85
C PRO A 31 8.23 20.25 20.67
N VAL A 32 7.32 19.52 20.05
CA VAL A 32 6.72 18.32 20.64
C VAL A 32 7.10 17.12 19.79
N GLU A 33 7.66 16.11 20.43
CA GLU A 33 8.19 14.93 19.77
C GLU A 33 7.38 13.69 20.15
N VAL A 34 6.96 12.92 19.15
CA VAL A 34 6.23 11.67 19.35
C VAL A 34 7.11 10.52 18.88
N ARG A 35 7.60 9.74 19.84
CA ARG A 35 8.39 8.53 19.56
C ARG A 35 7.52 7.46 18.87
N PRO A 36 8.03 6.81 17.81
CA PRO A 36 7.36 5.68 17.17
C PRO A 36 7.32 4.47 18.12
N ALA A 37 6.15 3.88 18.24
CA ALA A 37 5.93 2.64 18.99
C ALA A 37 4.94 1.79 18.21
N ARG A 38 5.21 0.49 18.08
CA ARG A 38 4.40 -0.42 17.27
C ARG A 38 2.92 -0.36 17.68
N GLY A 39 2.05 -0.20 16.69
CA GLY A 39 0.59 -0.14 16.88
C GLY A 39 0.07 1.22 17.37
N ARG A 40 0.94 2.19 17.66
CA ARG A 40 0.52 3.55 18.03
C ARG A 40 0.00 4.28 16.81
N LEU A 41 -1.24 4.77 16.91
CA LEU A 41 -1.87 5.66 15.94
C LEU A 41 -1.76 7.11 16.42
N LEU A 42 -1.10 7.95 15.64
CA LEU A 42 -0.99 9.38 15.87
C LEU A 42 -1.96 10.11 14.93
N LEU A 43 -2.88 10.88 15.52
CA LEU A 43 -3.85 11.70 14.80
C LEU A 43 -3.60 13.18 15.10
N PHE A 44 -3.61 14.03 14.07
CA PHE A 44 -3.48 15.47 14.24
C PHE A 44 -4.15 16.24 13.09
N PRO A 45 -4.62 17.48 13.31
CA PRO A 45 -5.19 18.31 12.25
C PRO A 45 -4.18 18.55 11.13
N ALA A 46 -4.59 18.44 9.87
CA ALA A 46 -3.72 18.64 8.71
C ALA A 46 -3.50 20.13 8.35
N GLY A 47 -3.72 21.03 9.30
CA GLY A 47 -3.59 22.48 9.13
C GLY A 47 -2.23 23.04 9.55
N LEU A 48 -2.01 24.33 9.29
CA LEU A 48 -0.74 25.04 9.55
C LEU A 48 -0.30 25.05 11.03
N GLY A 49 -1.21 24.87 11.99
CA GLY A 49 -0.86 24.77 13.41
C GLY A 49 -0.11 23.49 13.80
N PHE A 50 -0.01 22.52 12.89
CA PHE A 50 0.58 21.20 13.11
C PHE A 50 1.63 20.86 12.05
N VAL A 51 2.45 21.85 11.66
CA VAL A 51 3.65 21.60 10.87
C VAL A 51 4.51 20.58 11.61
N HIS A 52 4.91 19.51 10.92
CA HIS A 52 5.64 18.41 11.50
C HIS A 52 6.68 17.84 10.54
N ALA A 53 7.69 17.18 11.09
CA ALA A 53 8.74 16.49 10.37
C ALA A 53 9.00 15.11 11.00
N GLY A 54 9.46 14.16 10.19
CA GLY A 54 10.00 12.90 10.69
C GLY A 54 11.50 13.05 10.93
N ALA A 55 11.94 12.90 12.19
CA ALA A 55 13.36 12.84 12.51
C ALA A 55 13.99 11.58 11.90
N PRO A 56 15.29 11.61 11.55
CA PRO A 56 16.00 10.42 11.09
C PRO A 56 15.96 9.29 12.14
N PRO A 57 15.68 8.04 11.76
CA PRO A 57 15.82 6.91 12.67
C PRO A 57 17.30 6.57 12.89
N HIS A 58 17.69 6.27 14.14
CA HIS A 58 19.09 5.96 14.48
C HIS A 58 19.30 4.48 14.80
N SER A 59 18.34 3.82 15.46
CA SER A 59 18.52 2.43 15.92
C SER A 59 17.97 1.36 14.98
N ALA A 60 16.92 1.66 14.21
CA ALA A 60 16.22 0.70 13.36
C ALA A 60 15.43 1.43 12.27
N ALA A 61 15.15 0.78 11.14
CA ALA A 61 14.28 1.35 10.09
C ALA A 61 12.89 1.70 10.65
N LYS A 62 12.33 2.84 10.24
CA LYS A 62 11.01 3.32 10.65
C LYS A 62 9.98 2.99 9.57
N TYR A 63 8.96 2.21 9.93
CA TYR A 63 7.85 1.89 9.04
C TYR A 63 6.57 2.57 9.53
N VAL A 64 5.89 3.29 8.63
CA VAL A 64 4.66 4.04 8.92
C VAL A 64 3.65 3.82 7.81
N ALA A 65 2.40 3.54 8.18
CA ALA A 65 1.26 3.69 7.28
C ALA A 65 0.62 5.07 7.53
N SER A 66 0.44 5.87 6.48
CA SER A 66 -0.15 7.20 6.58
C SER A 66 -1.49 7.26 5.85
N ASN A 67 -2.41 8.06 6.38
CA ASN A 67 -3.67 8.37 5.73
C ASN A 67 -4.11 9.82 6.02
N PHE A 68 -4.98 10.36 5.18
CA PHE A 68 -5.72 11.59 5.47
C PHE A 68 -7.21 11.30 5.55
N LEU A 69 -7.85 11.78 6.61
CA LEU A 69 -9.31 11.80 6.70
C LEU A 69 -9.79 13.12 6.09
N SER A 70 -10.57 13.01 5.02
CA SER A 70 -11.14 14.16 4.34
C SER A 70 -12.55 14.45 4.84
N SER A 71 -12.85 15.72 5.10
CA SER A 71 -14.19 16.14 5.54
C SER A 71 -15.13 16.44 4.37
N CYS A 72 -14.61 16.72 3.18
CA CYS A 72 -15.44 16.74 1.99
C CYS A 72 -15.63 15.30 1.52
N GLY A 73 -16.88 14.92 1.27
CA GLY A 73 -17.20 13.60 0.75
C GLY A 73 -16.45 13.37 -0.55
N GLU A 74 -15.80 12.22 -0.68
CA GLU A 74 -15.45 11.75 -2.01
C GLU A 74 -16.74 11.67 -2.83
N PRO A 75 -16.71 12.01 -4.12
CA PRO A 75 -17.84 11.66 -4.97
C PRO A 75 -18.08 10.14 -4.83
N PRO A 76 -19.34 9.69 -4.81
CA PRO A 76 -19.65 8.28 -4.64
C PRO A 76 -18.79 7.43 -5.58
N VAL A 77 -18.34 6.26 -5.08
CA VAL A 77 -17.34 5.37 -5.71
C VAL A 77 -17.66 5.03 -7.18
N GLU A 78 -18.91 5.17 -7.58
CA GLU A 78 -19.42 5.04 -8.95
C GLU A 78 -18.82 6.07 -9.94
N ALA A 79 -18.43 7.26 -9.47
CA ALA A 79 -17.80 8.31 -10.29
C ALA A 79 -16.28 8.08 -10.49
N ALA A 80 -15.62 7.31 -9.63
CA ALA A 80 -14.18 7.04 -9.71
C ALA A 80 -13.82 6.04 -10.83
N HIS A 81 -14.81 5.35 -11.41
CA HIS A 81 -14.64 4.47 -12.56
C HIS A 81 -14.74 5.18 -13.92
N PHE A 82 -14.99 6.49 -13.94
CA PHE A 82 -15.12 7.24 -15.19
C PHE A 82 -13.82 7.95 -15.59
N PHE A 83 -12.79 7.18 -15.95
CA PHE A 83 -11.65 7.70 -16.74
C PHE A 83 -10.87 6.60 -17.48
N PRO A 84 -10.66 6.68 -18.82
CA PRO A 84 -11.42 7.37 -19.87
C PRO A 84 -12.49 6.43 -20.50
N PRO A 85 -13.38 6.92 -21.38
CA PRO A 85 -14.19 6.00 -22.18
C PRO A 85 -13.24 5.23 -23.10
N LEU A 86 -12.94 3.98 -22.75
CA LEU A 86 -12.35 3.05 -23.71
C LEU A 86 -13.28 3.04 -24.94
N PRO A 87 -12.77 3.30 -26.17
CA PRO A 87 -13.59 3.25 -27.36
C PRO A 87 -14.17 1.84 -27.44
N LEU A 88 -15.50 1.72 -27.31
CA LEU A 88 -16.29 0.49 -27.21
C LEU A 88 -15.50 -0.74 -27.68
N LEU A 89 -14.76 -1.35 -26.76
CA LEU A 89 -14.04 -2.59 -27.07
C LEU A 89 -15.13 -3.63 -27.32
N ASN A 90 -15.19 -4.17 -28.53
CA ASN A 90 -16.03 -5.32 -28.80
C ASN A 90 -15.68 -6.47 -27.84
N ALA A 91 -16.64 -7.37 -27.60
CA ALA A 91 -16.51 -8.45 -26.61
C ALA A 91 -15.21 -9.27 -26.77
N SER A 92 -14.73 -9.41 -28.01
CA SER A 92 -13.48 -10.08 -28.35
C SER A 92 -12.25 -9.45 -27.70
N ARG A 93 -12.18 -8.11 -27.64
CA ARG A 93 -11.03 -7.38 -27.09
C ARG A 93 -11.06 -7.33 -25.55
N VAL A 94 -12.23 -7.45 -24.94
CA VAL A 94 -12.38 -7.65 -23.48
C VAL A 94 -11.93 -9.06 -23.07
N HIS A 95 -12.27 -10.08 -23.85
CA HIS A 95 -11.82 -11.46 -23.62
C HIS A 95 -10.29 -11.57 -23.68
N GLU A 96 -9.67 -10.98 -24.70
CA GLU A 96 -8.21 -10.97 -24.88
C GLU A 96 -7.48 -10.33 -23.69
N LEU A 97 -7.95 -9.17 -23.23
CA LEU A 97 -7.34 -8.48 -22.08
C LEU A 97 -7.48 -9.31 -20.81
N ARG A 98 -8.66 -9.88 -20.52
CA ARG A 98 -8.85 -10.76 -19.35
C ARG A 98 -7.90 -11.97 -19.37
N THR A 99 -7.67 -12.58 -20.53
CA THR A 99 -6.75 -13.73 -20.64
C THR A 99 -5.27 -13.32 -20.57
N ARG A 100 -4.90 -12.13 -21.08
CA ARG A 100 -3.51 -11.65 -21.04
C ARG A 100 -3.05 -11.29 -19.63
N TRP A 101 -3.92 -10.69 -18.81
CA TRP A 101 -3.57 -10.30 -17.43
C TRP A 101 -3.73 -11.44 -16.41
N ALA A 102 -4.44 -12.52 -16.75
CA ALA A 102 -4.57 -13.71 -15.90
C ALA A 102 -3.33 -14.63 -15.95
N THR A 103 -2.34 -14.32 -16.79
CA THR A 103 -1.10 -15.11 -16.88
C THR A 103 0.02 -14.35 -16.17
N PRO A 104 0.55 -14.82 -15.03
CA PRO A 104 1.69 -14.18 -14.40
C PRO A 104 2.91 -14.25 -15.34
N PRO A 105 3.81 -13.26 -15.33
CA PRO A 105 4.88 -13.09 -16.34
C PRO A 105 5.95 -14.19 -16.37
N HIS A 106 5.80 -15.27 -15.59
CA HIS A 106 6.72 -16.40 -15.51
C HIS A 106 6.11 -17.76 -15.86
N ALA A 107 4.84 -17.84 -16.29
CA ALA A 107 4.25 -19.11 -16.69
C ALA A 107 4.67 -19.50 -18.12
N VAL A 108 5.76 -20.27 -18.23
CA VAL A 108 6.12 -20.97 -19.47
C VAL A 108 5.07 -22.04 -19.76
N ARG A 109 4.54 -22.04 -20.98
CA ARG A 109 3.51 -22.97 -21.45
C ARG A 109 4.09 -24.37 -21.61
N ALA A 110 3.94 -25.22 -20.59
CA ALA A 110 4.16 -26.65 -20.74
C ALA A 110 2.99 -27.23 -21.56
N GLY A 111 3.31 -27.91 -22.67
CA GLY A 111 2.32 -28.64 -23.45
C GLY A 111 1.83 -29.87 -22.69
N GLY A 112 0.51 -30.03 -22.59
CA GLY A 112 -0.14 -31.19 -21.98
C GLY A 112 -0.97 -30.80 -20.76
N GLY A 113 -2.29 -30.91 -20.88
CA GLY A 113 -3.26 -30.43 -19.89
C GLY A 113 -3.22 -31.21 -18.58
N GLY A 114 -2.99 -30.50 -17.49
CA GLY A 114 -3.15 -30.97 -16.13
C GLY A 114 -2.56 -29.97 -15.14
N PHE A 115 -3.40 -29.32 -14.32
CA PHE A 115 -2.96 -28.44 -13.24
C PHE A 115 -2.86 -29.28 -11.97
N LEU A 116 -1.65 -29.61 -11.53
CA LEU A 116 -1.44 -30.24 -10.21
C LEU A 116 -1.49 -29.17 -9.12
N ARG A 117 -2.09 -29.51 -7.98
CA ARG A 117 -2.15 -28.62 -6.81
C ARG A 117 -0.76 -28.50 -6.19
N LEU A 118 -0.43 -27.28 -5.75
CA LEU A 118 0.88 -26.87 -5.21
C LEU A 118 1.48 -27.80 -4.14
N GLU A 119 0.64 -28.53 -3.41
CA GLU A 119 1.06 -29.45 -2.35
C GLU A 119 1.82 -30.68 -2.89
N GLU A 120 1.53 -31.15 -4.11
CA GLU A 120 2.19 -32.33 -4.71
C GLU A 120 3.55 -32.01 -5.34
N ALA A 121 3.80 -30.76 -5.72
CA ALA A 121 5.06 -30.35 -6.32
C ALA A 121 6.21 -30.26 -5.31
N ALA A 122 5.91 -29.95 -4.04
CA ALA A 122 6.91 -29.84 -2.99
C ALA A 122 7.46 -31.22 -2.55
N ALA A 123 6.65 -32.27 -2.57
CA ALA A 123 7.06 -33.62 -2.17
C ALA A 123 8.02 -34.29 -3.17
N ALA A 124 7.96 -33.93 -4.45
CA ALA A 124 8.85 -34.48 -5.48
C ALA A 124 10.27 -33.88 -5.44
N ALA A 125 10.46 -32.71 -4.82
CA ALA A 125 11.76 -32.03 -4.77
C ALA A 125 12.68 -32.53 -3.64
N ALA A 126 12.18 -33.33 -2.69
CA ALA A 126 12.92 -33.74 -1.49
C ALA A 126 13.50 -35.17 -1.54
N GLY A 127 13.42 -35.87 -2.68
CA GLY A 127 13.68 -37.33 -2.75
C GLY A 127 14.81 -37.81 -3.66
N GLY A 128 15.75 -36.96 -4.11
CA GLY A 128 16.64 -37.32 -5.22
C GLY A 128 18.09 -36.86 -5.12
N GLU A 129 18.73 -36.98 -3.95
CA GLU A 129 20.20 -36.93 -3.84
C GLU A 129 20.66 -38.26 -3.22
N ASN A 130 21.07 -39.21 -4.05
CA ASN A 130 22.05 -40.28 -3.79
C ASN A 130 22.06 -41.26 -4.99
N GLY A 131 23.16 -41.25 -5.75
CA GLY A 131 23.41 -42.17 -6.87
C GLY A 131 24.39 -41.61 -7.87
#